data_AF-A0A2N6BEM1-F1
#
_entry.id   AF-A0A2N6BEM1-F1
#
_cell.length_a   1.000
_cell.length_b   1.000
_cell.length_c   1.000
_cell.angle_alpha   90.00
_cell.angle_beta   90.00
_cell.angle_gamma   90.00
#
_symmetry.space_group_name_H-M   'P 1'
#
loop_
_entity.id
_entity.type
_entity.pdbx_description
1 polymer ?
#
loop_
_entity_poly.entity_id
_entity_poly.type
_entity_poly.pdbx_seq_one_letter_code
_entity_poly.pdbx_strand_id
1 'polypeptide(L)'
;RHSHSAKPLLYKISGVWGNHEGSMMLWVMLVAFFGALVALFSPNLPPALRARVLSVQASIGVAFLLFIIATSNPFLRLAPAPADGQGLNPLLQDPALAIHPPFLYGGYVGFSMAFSFAIAALIEGRVDAAWARWVRPWTLAAWMLLTIGIALGSWWAYYELGWGGWWFWDPVENASLLPWLSGTALLHSAIVVEKRGALRVWTILLAILTFGLSLMGTFLVRSGVLTSVHAFAVDPARGVFILLILCVFVGGALTLYAWRAPVLKSGGIFAPISREGAIVFNNLLLVTACATVFVGTLYPLVLEAVNGEKISVGAPFFNATFVPLFIPLLLALPIGPFLAWKRGDLMAALQRLFVAFGAALAIAVVVLVQRGQASLLAALAIGLSMWLIVGALSELAFRIKLFRAPITESLRRAVNLPRSSWGMMIAHAGMGVMVLGIAAISAWKVENIIVMKPGGSHEIGGVSVVFNGATARPGPNYDEDVGHFTIREKSGKTFQMEASKRVYLKPPMPTTETGIHPYWTGDLYLALGDRHKDGSGTYTVRLYFNPLAPLIWLGALIMFIGGGVSLTDRRYRFGVPKKARAKQPAAA
;
A
#
# COMPACT_ATOMS: atom_id res chain seq x y z
N ARG A 1 27.18 8.24 12.93
CA ARG A 1 27.10 8.76 11.54
C ARG A 1 25.91 9.69 11.33
N HIS A 2 24.66 9.27 11.63
CA HIS A 2 23.47 10.04 11.26
C HIS A 2 22.80 10.85 12.38
N SER A 3 23.36 10.85 13.59
CA SER A 3 22.85 11.67 14.70
C SER A 3 23.51 13.05 14.69
N HIS A 4 22.76 14.11 14.94
CA HIS A 4 23.26 15.48 15.08
C HIS A 4 22.48 16.19 16.19
N SER A 5 23.19 16.91 17.05
CA SER A 5 22.71 17.67 18.21
C SER A 5 21.54 18.60 17.87
N ALA A 6 21.65 19.40 16.81
CA ALA A 6 20.64 20.34 16.31
C ALA A 6 19.35 19.69 15.77
N LYS A 7 19.31 18.36 15.59
CA LYS A 7 18.14 17.69 15.02
C LYS A 7 17.01 17.54 16.06
N PRO A 8 15.73 17.76 15.70
CA PRO A 8 14.60 17.43 16.56
C PRO A 8 14.58 15.96 17.04
N LEU A 9 13.99 15.70 18.21
CA LEU A 9 13.99 14.39 18.86
C LEU A 9 13.33 13.29 18.00
N LEU A 10 12.21 13.60 17.35
CA LEU A 10 11.52 12.67 16.47
C LEU A 10 12.47 12.07 15.42
N TYR A 11 13.29 12.92 14.79
CA TYR A 11 14.25 12.52 13.75
C TYR A 11 15.57 11.95 14.29
N LYS A 12 15.82 12.10 15.59
CA LYS A 12 16.88 11.35 16.28
C LYS A 12 16.45 9.89 16.48
N ILE A 13 15.18 9.66 16.84
CA ILE A 13 14.61 8.31 16.98
C ILE A 13 14.42 7.67 15.60
N SER A 14 13.75 8.34 14.66
CA SER A 14 13.52 7.78 13.32
C SER A 14 14.80 7.63 12.50
N GLY A 15 15.87 8.34 12.88
CA GLY A 15 17.22 8.14 12.36
C GLY A 15 17.74 6.70 12.55
N VAL A 16 17.16 5.91 13.46
CA VAL A 16 17.47 4.48 13.62
C VAL A 16 17.04 3.65 12.42
N TRP A 17 16.05 4.08 11.63
CA TRP A 17 15.62 3.37 10.41
C TRP A 17 15.66 4.24 9.15
N GLY A 18 16.05 5.51 9.27
CA GLY A 18 16.16 6.45 8.15
C GLY A 18 17.39 6.23 7.26
N ASN A 19 18.36 5.41 7.67
CA ASN A 19 19.52 5.03 6.87
C ASN A 19 19.45 3.56 6.41
N HIS A 20 20.41 3.16 5.58
CA HIS A 20 20.47 1.80 5.07
C HIS A 20 20.64 0.77 6.20
N GLU A 21 21.69 0.91 7.00
CA GLU A 21 22.08 -0.06 8.03
C GLU A 21 20.99 -0.22 9.11
N GLY A 22 20.41 0.90 9.53
CA GLY A 22 19.37 0.94 10.52
C GLY A 22 18.03 0.40 10.02
N SER A 23 17.67 0.64 8.76
CA SER A 23 16.48 0.02 8.16
C SER A 23 16.57 -1.51 8.12
N MET A 24 17.77 -2.08 7.98
CA MET A 24 17.98 -3.54 8.03
C MET A 24 17.90 -4.07 9.45
N MET A 25 18.30 -3.29 10.45
CA MET A 25 18.04 -3.62 11.86
C MET A 25 16.54 -3.64 12.15
N LEU A 26 15.77 -2.66 11.64
CA LEU A 26 14.30 -2.67 11.72
C LEU A 26 13.73 -3.93 11.04
N TRP A 27 14.27 -4.29 9.87
CA TRP A 27 13.86 -5.49 9.14
C TRP A 27 14.04 -6.77 9.97
N VAL A 28 15.23 -6.97 10.57
CA VAL A 28 15.52 -8.12 11.45
C VAL A 28 14.67 -8.09 12.72
N MET A 29 14.48 -6.91 13.32
CA MET A 29 13.61 -6.74 14.50
C MET A 29 12.18 -7.20 14.18
N LEU A 30 11.66 -6.86 13.00
CA LEU A 30 10.34 -7.28 12.57
C LEU A 30 10.28 -8.79 12.29
N VAL A 31 11.31 -9.40 11.70
CA VAL A 31 11.36 -10.86 11.51
C VAL A 31 11.30 -11.58 12.85
N ALA A 32 12.10 -11.13 13.82
CA ALA A 32 12.11 -11.66 15.18
C ALA A 32 10.78 -11.43 15.89
N PHE A 33 10.18 -10.25 15.72
CA PHE A 33 8.87 -9.91 16.28
C PHE A 33 7.77 -10.85 15.76
N PHE A 34 7.66 -11.02 14.45
CA PHE A 34 6.68 -11.96 13.87
C PHE A 34 6.93 -13.42 14.31
N GLY A 35 8.20 -13.85 14.36
CA GLY A 35 8.56 -15.16 14.90
C GLY A 35 8.15 -15.34 16.36
N ALA A 36 8.38 -14.33 17.20
CA ALA A 36 7.96 -14.31 18.60
C ALA A 36 6.43 -14.36 18.74
N LEU A 37 5.69 -13.60 17.93
CA LEU A 37 4.23 -13.65 17.92
C LEU A 37 3.71 -15.06 17.59
N VAL A 38 4.32 -15.75 16.64
CA VAL A 38 3.94 -17.14 16.31
C VAL A 38 4.24 -18.07 17.48
N ALA A 39 5.42 -17.93 18.10
CA ALA A 39 5.78 -18.72 19.26
C ALA A 39 4.84 -18.52 20.46
N LEU A 40 4.38 -17.28 20.70
CA LEU A 40 3.50 -16.97 21.82
C LEU A 40 2.03 -17.30 21.55
N PHE A 41 1.53 -17.01 20.34
CA PHE A 41 0.10 -17.06 20.03
C PHE A 41 -0.35 -18.28 19.22
N SER A 42 0.55 -19.24 18.92
CA SER A 42 0.23 -20.45 18.16
C SER A 42 0.47 -21.77 18.92
N PRO A 43 -0.02 -21.94 20.16
CA PRO A 43 0.17 -23.18 20.93
C PRO A 43 -0.54 -24.39 20.32
N ASN A 44 -1.58 -24.17 19.51
CA ASN A 44 -2.37 -25.22 18.87
C ASN A 44 -1.78 -25.71 17.53
N LEU A 45 -0.66 -25.16 17.08
CA LEU A 45 0.04 -25.70 15.91
C LEU A 45 0.65 -27.06 16.27
N PRO A 46 0.57 -28.06 15.38
CA PRO A 46 1.32 -29.30 15.55
C PRO A 46 2.81 -28.99 15.82
N PRO A 47 3.44 -29.60 16.84
CA PRO A 47 4.80 -29.24 17.25
C PRO A 47 5.81 -29.27 16.10
N ALA A 48 5.70 -30.25 15.20
CA ALA A 48 6.56 -30.38 14.03
C ALA A 48 6.36 -29.26 13.00
N LEU A 49 5.11 -28.81 12.78
CA LEU A 49 4.84 -27.68 11.88
C LEU A 49 5.33 -26.37 12.51
N ARG A 50 5.04 -26.16 13.79
CA ARG A 50 5.49 -24.97 14.53
C ARG A 50 7.01 -24.85 14.52
N ALA A 51 7.73 -25.93 14.79
CA ALA A 51 9.19 -25.96 14.75
C ALA A 51 9.70 -25.53 13.37
N ARG A 52 9.19 -26.13 12.29
CA ARG A 52 9.60 -25.80 10.92
C ARG A 52 9.30 -24.35 10.53
N VAL A 53 8.14 -23.83 10.88
CA VAL A 53 7.79 -22.43 10.62
C VAL A 53 8.78 -21.49 11.30
N LEU A 54 9.07 -21.74 12.58
CA LEU A 54 10.04 -20.93 13.34
C LEU A 54 11.46 -21.11 12.82
N SER A 55 11.86 -22.31 12.39
CA SER A 55 13.18 -22.56 11.78
C SER A 55 13.35 -21.81 10.47
N VAL A 56 12.34 -21.81 9.58
CA VAL A 56 12.41 -21.05 8.32
C VAL A 56 12.46 -19.55 8.63
N GLN A 57 11.61 -19.06 9.54
CA GLN A 57 11.62 -17.65 9.96
C GLN A 57 12.98 -17.24 10.57
N ALA A 58 13.57 -18.08 11.40
CA ALA A 58 14.88 -17.85 11.99
C ALA A 58 15.99 -17.87 10.94
N SER A 59 15.93 -18.77 9.95
CA SER A 59 16.93 -18.82 8.86
C SER A 59 16.95 -17.53 8.03
N ILE A 60 15.79 -16.93 7.79
CA ILE A 60 15.66 -15.60 7.18
C ILE A 60 16.34 -14.55 8.06
N GLY A 61 16.09 -14.56 9.37
CA GLY A 61 16.74 -13.67 10.32
C GLY A 61 18.27 -13.80 10.32
N VAL A 62 18.80 -15.03 10.30
CA VAL A 62 20.23 -15.32 10.23
C VAL A 62 20.84 -14.74 8.95
N ALA A 63 20.20 -14.91 7.80
CA ALA A 63 20.69 -14.38 6.53
C ALA A 63 20.80 -12.84 6.55
N PHE A 64 19.81 -12.14 7.09
CA PHE A 64 19.86 -10.68 7.22
C PHE A 64 20.83 -10.20 8.30
N LEU A 65 21.03 -10.95 9.38
CA LEU A 65 22.08 -10.66 10.36
C LEU A 65 23.47 -10.80 9.75
N LEU A 66 23.70 -11.86 8.95
CA LEU A 66 24.95 -12.03 8.20
C LEU A 66 25.17 -10.89 7.20
N PHE A 67 24.12 -10.47 6.50
CA PHE A 67 24.16 -9.30 5.61
C PHE A 67 24.58 -8.02 6.33
N ILE A 68 23.97 -7.75 7.49
CA ILE A 68 24.29 -6.59 8.34
C ILE A 68 25.74 -6.64 8.79
N ILE A 69 26.21 -7.77 9.30
CA ILE A 69 27.59 -7.91 9.80
C ILE A 69 28.60 -7.73 8.66
N ALA A 70 28.36 -8.33 7.49
CA ALA A 70 29.31 -8.37 6.40
C ALA A 70 29.38 -7.06 5.59
N THR A 71 28.23 -6.44 5.28
CA THR A 71 28.17 -5.36 4.26
C THR A 71 27.45 -4.10 4.73
N SER A 72 26.67 -4.16 5.81
CA SER A 72 25.77 -3.07 6.20
C SER A 72 25.79 -2.85 7.72
N ASN A 73 26.98 -2.83 8.32
CA ASN A 73 27.14 -2.85 9.77
C ASN A 73 26.97 -1.44 10.40
N PRO A 74 25.89 -1.18 11.17
CA PRO A 74 25.64 0.14 11.78
C PRO A 74 26.60 0.43 12.96
N PHE A 75 27.31 -0.58 13.46
CA PHE A 75 28.17 -0.50 14.64
C PHE A 75 29.64 -0.23 14.30
N LEU A 76 29.96 -0.01 13.02
CA LEU A 76 31.30 0.41 12.61
C LEU A 76 31.65 1.75 13.28
N ARG A 77 32.72 1.73 14.08
CA ARG A 77 33.19 2.90 14.82
C ARG A 77 33.77 3.93 13.86
N LEU A 78 33.54 5.20 14.18
CA LEU A 78 34.23 6.33 13.55
C LEU A 78 35.46 6.66 14.38
N ALA A 79 36.63 6.76 13.73
CA ALA A 79 37.88 7.14 14.36
C ALA A 79 38.56 8.22 13.51
N PRO A 80 38.69 9.48 14.01
CA PRO A 80 38.17 9.96 15.30
C PRO A 80 36.64 10.00 15.35
N ALA A 81 36.07 9.86 16.54
CA ALA A 81 34.62 10.01 16.72
C ALA A 81 34.26 11.50 16.61
N PRO A 82 33.42 11.91 15.65
CA PRO A 82 33.05 13.31 15.52
C PRO A 82 32.07 13.70 16.63
N ALA A 83 32.12 14.96 17.09
CA ALA A 83 31.18 15.50 18.08
C ALA A 83 29.72 15.44 17.60
N ASP A 84 29.52 15.69 16.30
CA ASP A 84 28.24 15.53 15.60
C ASP A 84 28.40 14.67 14.35
N GLY A 85 27.39 13.84 14.06
CA GLY A 85 27.31 13.12 12.79
C GLY A 85 26.85 14.00 11.63
N GLN A 86 26.87 13.44 10.42
CA GLN A 86 26.46 14.09 9.17
C GLN A 86 24.95 14.43 9.11
N GLY A 87 24.16 13.98 10.08
CA GLY A 87 22.71 14.14 10.08
C GLY A 87 21.97 13.09 9.25
N LEU A 88 20.66 13.28 9.14
CA LEU A 88 19.78 12.48 8.28
C LEU A 88 19.61 13.21 6.96
N ASN A 89 19.34 12.50 5.86
CA ASN A 89 18.94 13.15 4.63
C ASN A 89 17.74 14.10 4.93
N PRO A 90 17.84 15.38 4.55
CA PRO A 90 16.82 16.39 4.87
C PRO A 90 15.39 16.04 4.45
N LEU A 91 15.19 15.38 3.32
CA LEU A 91 13.85 14.91 2.88
C LEU A 91 13.22 13.91 3.86
N LEU A 92 14.03 13.31 4.73
CA LEU A 92 13.58 12.35 5.73
C LEU A 92 13.27 12.99 7.09
N GLN A 93 13.44 14.30 7.22
CA GLN A 93 13.08 15.07 8.42
C GLN A 93 11.61 15.52 8.34
N ASP A 94 10.73 14.55 8.14
CA ASP A 94 9.29 14.74 8.02
C ASP A 94 8.52 13.71 8.90
N PRO A 95 7.41 14.08 9.56
CA PRO A 95 6.66 13.16 10.42
C PRO A 95 6.06 11.96 9.69
N ALA A 96 5.54 12.13 8.47
CA ALA A 96 4.98 11.03 7.71
C ALA A 96 6.07 10.01 7.36
N LEU A 97 7.28 10.45 7.01
CA LEU A 97 8.39 9.52 6.80
C LEU A 97 8.96 8.92 8.09
N ALA A 98 8.77 9.55 9.26
CA ALA A 98 9.08 8.87 10.51
C ALA A 98 8.14 7.65 10.74
N ILE A 99 6.88 7.74 10.33
CA ILE A 99 5.82 6.76 10.59
C ILE A 99 5.69 5.72 9.48
N HIS A 100 5.86 6.12 8.22
CA HIS A 100 5.65 5.28 7.03
C HIS A 100 6.52 4.00 6.99
N PRO A 101 7.86 4.06 7.16
CA PRO A 101 8.73 2.90 7.01
C PRO A 101 8.38 1.76 7.98
N PRO A 102 8.11 1.98 9.28
CA PRO A 102 7.62 0.92 10.16
C PRO A 102 6.41 0.14 9.61
N PHE A 103 5.43 0.81 9.00
CA PHE A 103 4.29 0.15 8.37
C PHE A 103 4.67 -0.59 7.09
N LEU A 104 5.44 0.06 6.21
CA LEU A 104 5.89 -0.54 4.94
C LEU A 104 6.73 -1.81 5.19
N TYR A 105 7.74 -1.72 6.06
CA TYR A 105 8.56 -2.86 6.46
C TYR A 105 7.73 -3.90 7.22
N GLY A 106 6.78 -3.49 8.08
CA GLY A 106 5.83 -4.40 8.73
C GLY A 106 5.03 -5.23 7.72
N GLY A 107 4.68 -4.65 6.58
CA GLY A 107 4.04 -5.36 5.47
C GLY A 107 4.98 -6.30 4.73
N TYR A 108 6.14 -5.81 4.26
CA TYR A 108 7.14 -6.62 3.54
C TYR A 108 7.61 -7.81 4.37
N VAL A 109 8.06 -7.54 5.59
CA VAL A 109 8.53 -8.54 6.53
C VAL A 109 7.39 -9.42 7.01
N GLY A 110 6.17 -8.87 7.15
CA GLY A 110 4.99 -9.66 7.52
C GLY A 110 4.71 -10.81 6.55
N PHE A 111 4.96 -10.63 5.24
CA PHE A 111 4.80 -11.71 4.27
C PHE A 111 5.83 -12.85 4.42
N SER A 112 6.94 -12.63 5.13
CA SER A 112 7.87 -13.71 5.51
C SER A 112 7.16 -14.80 6.33
N MET A 113 6.11 -14.46 7.08
CA MET A 113 5.33 -15.47 7.79
C MET A 113 4.54 -16.37 6.85
N ALA A 114 3.87 -15.79 5.85
CA ALA A 114 3.14 -16.58 4.85
C ALA A 114 4.10 -17.50 4.09
N PHE A 115 5.28 -16.99 3.74
CA PHE A 115 6.38 -17.78 3.17
C PHE A 115 6.82 -18.92 4.11
N SER A 116 7.14 -18.62 5.37
CA SER A 116 7.61 -19.60 6.36
C SER A 116 6.60 -20.73 6.57
N PHE A 117 5.30 -20.42 6.63
CA PHE A 117 4.25 -21.42 6.66
C PHE A 117 4.13 -22.24 5.37
N ALA A 118 4.34 -21.62 4.21
CA ALA A 118 4.30 -22.32 2.93
C ALA A 118 5.47 -23.31 2.80
N ILE A 119 6.70 -22.89 3.12
CA ILE A 119 7.88 -23.76 3.11
C ILE A 119 7.74 -24.89 4.13
N ALA A 120 7.30 -24.59 5.35
CA ALA A 120 7.09 -25.61 6.37
C ALA A 120 6.05 -26.66 5.94
N ALA A 121 4.98 -26.25 5.26
CA ALA A 121 3.96 -27.15 4.75
C ALA A 121 4.45 -28.01 3.57
N LEU A 122 5.31 -27.46 2.70
CA LEU A 122 5.98 -28.23 1.64
C LEU A 122 6.93 -29.29 2.22
N ILE A 123 7.66 -28.96 3.29
CA ILE A 123 8.55 -29.91 3.99
C ILE A 123 7.72 -31.00 4.70
N GLU A 124 6.60 -30.66 5.37
CA GLU A 124 5.66 -31.65 5.92
C GLU A 124 4.99 -32.52 4.84
N GLY A 125 4.84 -31.99 3.62
CA GLY A 125 3.97 -32.57 2.60
C GLY A 125 2.47 -32.45 2.92
N ARG A 126 2.06 -31.52 3.79
CA ARG A 126 0.66 -31.37 4.25
C ARG A 126 0.17 -29.94 4.08
N VAL A 127 -0.70 -29.75 3.10
CA VAL A 127 -1.37 -28.47 2.82
C VAL A 127 -2.87 -28.72 2.82
N ASP A 128 -3.54 -28.33 3.90
CA ASP A 128 -4.96 -28.55 4.11
C ASP A 128 -5.70 -27.27 4.52
N ALA A 129 -6.99 -27.39 4.83
CA ALA A 129 -7.79 -26.27 5.28
C ALA A 129 -7.32 -25.71 6.65
N ALA A 130 -6.69 -26.52 7.51
CA ALA A 130 -6.15 -26.05 8.78
C ALA A 130 -4.94 -25.15 8.55
N TRP A 131 -4.04 -25.54 7.64
CA TRP A 131 -2.94 -24.70 7.19
C TRP A 131 -3.41 -23.33 6.69
N ALA A 132 -4.43 -23.30 5.82
CA ALA A 132 -4.96 -22.03 5.31
C ALA A 132 -5.56 -21.14 6.41
N ARG A 133 -6.20 -21.73 7.43
CA ARG A 133 -6.69 -20.98 8.60
C ARG A 133 -5.56 -20.34 9.42
N TRP A 134 -4.40 -20.97 9.49
CA TRP A 134 -3.24 -20.42 10.19
C TRP A 134 -2.53 -19.34 9.40
N VAL A 135 -2.37 -19.50 8.08
CA VAL A 135 -1.64 -18.53 7.23
C VAL A 135 -2.41 -17.22 7.05
N ARG A 136 -3.73 -17.32 6.84
CA ARG A 136 -4.57 -16.18 6.47
C ARG A 136 -4.49 -14.96 7.40
N PRO A 137 -4.54 -15.06 8.74
CA PRO A 137 -4.40 -13.88 9.61
C PRO A 137 -3.04 -13.19 9.46
N TRP A 138 -1.95 -13.94 9.26
CA TRP A 138 -0.62 -13.34 9.03
C TRP A 138 -0.54 -12.62 7.70
N THR A 139 -1.05 -13.24 6.63
CA THR A 139 -1.16 -12.58 5.33
C THR A 139 -2.00 -11.31 5.41
N LEU A 140 -3.11 -11.33 6.17
CA LEU A 140 -4.00 -10.19 6.29
C LEU A 140 -3.36 -9.06 7.09
N ALA A 141 -2.66 -9.37 8.18
CA ALA A 141 -1.89 -8.38 8.94
C ALA A 141 -0.79 -7.74 8.08
N ALA A 142 -0.03 -8.54 7.33
CA ALA A 142 0.99 -8.05 6.41
C ALA A 142 0.40 -7.14 5.32
N TRP A 143 -0.69 -7.58 4.68
CA TRP A 143 -1.39 -6.81 3.65
C TRP A 143 -1.95 -5.48 4.18
N MET A 144 -2.49 -5.46 5.41
CA MET A 144 -2.95 -4.24 6.06
C MET A 144 -1.81 -3.25 6.28
N LEU A 145 -0.72 -3.70 6.90
CA LEU A 145 0.45 -2.86 7.16
C LEU A 145 1.05 -2.32 5.85
N LEU A 146 1.11 -3.16 4.81
CA LEU A 146 1.55 -2.74 3.48
C LEU A 146 0.59 -1.71 2.86
N THR A 147 -0.72 -1.92 2.95
CA THR A 147 -1.74 -1.00 2.38
C THR A 147 -1.61 0.41 2.99
N ILE A 148 -1.55 0.51 4.32
CA ILE A 148 -1.39 1.81 4.98
C ILE A 148 0.02 2.38 4.80
N GLY A 149 1.04 1.52 4.74
CA GLY A 149 2.41 1.91 4.41
C GLY A 149 2.48 2.61 3.05
N ILE A 150 1.97 1.98 1.99
CA ILE A 150 1.94 2.56 0.64
C ILE A 150 1.14 3.88 0.63
N ALA A 151 -0.01 3.92 1.30
CA ALA A 151 -0.84 5.13 1.37
C ALA A 151 -0.10 6.29 2.06
N LEU A 152 0.58 6.05 3.19
CA LEU A 152 1.38 7.07 3.87
C LEU A 152 2.54 7.56 3.02
N GLY A 153 3.19 6.66 2.25
CA GLY A 153 4.26 7.04 1.32
C GLY A 153 3.75 7.92 0.18
N SER A 154 2.62 7.55 -0.42
CA SER A 154 1.94 8.34 -1.46
C SER A 154 1.49 9.71 -0.93
N TRP A 155 0.97 9.78 0.30
CA TRP A 155 0.58 11.04 0.92
C TRP A 155 1.80 11.94 1.18
N TRP A 156 2.88 11.37 1.70
CA TRP A 156 4.14 12.11 1.87
C TRP A 156 4.68 12.65 0.55
N ALA A 157 4.78 11.80 -0.48
CA ALA A 157 5.22 12.22 -1.82
C ALA A 157 4.34 13.34 -2.40
N TYR A 158 3.05 13.34 -2.08
CA TYR A 158 2.11 14.36 -2.51
C TYR A 158 2.44 15.75 -1.99
N TYR A 159 2.83 15.91 -0.72
CA TYR A 159 3.10 17.23 -0.14
C TYR A 159 4.58 17.61 -0.05
N GLU A 160 5.51 16.65 -0.05
CA GLU A 160 6.95 16.95 0.10
C GLU A 160 7.61 17.35 -1.24
N LEU A 161 7.16 16.75 -2.35
CA LEU A 161 7.89 16.85 -3.63
C LEU A 161 7.52 18.07 -4.48
N GLY A 162 6.49 18.84 -4.13
CA GLY A 162 6.20 20.11 -4.82
C GLY A 162 5.62 20.00 -6.25
N TRP A 163 5.23 18.80 -6.71
CA TRP A 163 4.68 18.56 -8.07
C TRP A 163 3.16 18.29 -8.11
N GLY A 164 2.52 18.25 -6.94
CA GLY A 164 1.06 18.16 -6.82
C GLY A 164 0.48 16.85 -7.35
N GLY A 165 1.19 15.73 -7.28
CA GLY A 165 0.68 14.41 -7.67
C GLY A 165 0.97 13.35 -6.62
N TRP A 166 0.34 12.18 -6.75
CA TRP A 166 0.23 11.17 -5.68
C TRP A 166 0.93 9.85 -5.99
N TRP A 167 1.28 9.61 -7.25
CA TRP A 167 1.94 8.39 -7.74
C TRP A 167 2.67 8.68 -9.04
N PHE A 168 3.96 8.34 -9.11
CA PHE A 168 4.84 8.64 -10.25
C PHE A 168 5.15 7.42 -11.13
N TRP A 169 4.79 6.20 -10.69
CA TRP A 169 5.20 4.93 -11.31
C TRP A 169 6.71 4.72 -11.31
N ASP A 170 7.42 5.25 -10.31
CA ASP A 170 8.86 5.02 -10.20
C ASP A 170 9.17 3.62 -9.63
N PRO A 171 10.41 3.10 -9.81
CA PRO A 171 10.78 1.76 -9.38
C PRO A 171 10.54 1.44 -7.89
N VAL A 172 10.67 2.41 -6.99
CA VAL A 172 10.48 2.22 -5.54
C VAL A 172 9.01 2.12 -5.19
N GLU A 173 8.18 2.99 -5.79
CA GLU A 173 6.72 2.88 -5.73
C GLU A 173 6.25 1.52 -6.27
N ASN A 174 6.73 1.13 -7.45
CA ASN A 174 6.40 -0.14 -8.09
C ASN A 174 6.83 -1.34 -7.23
N ALA A 175 8.03 -1.29 -6.64
CA ALA A 175 8.53 -2.32 -5.73
C ALA A 175 7.59 -2.57 -4.54
N SER A 176 6.88 -1.54 -4.07
CA SER A 176 5.88 -1.68 -3.00
C SER A 176 4.53 -2.22 -3.49
N LEU A 177 4.14 -1.88 -4.70
CA LEU A 177 2.88 -2.33 -5.30
C LEU A 177 2.90 -3.82 -5.65
N LEU A 178 4.03 -4.37 -6.09
CA LEU A 178 4.19 -5.78 -6.48
C LEU A 178 3.79 -6.80 -5.39
N PRO A 179 4.33 -6.75 -4.16
CA PRO A 179 3.88 -7.63 -3.08
C PRO A 179 2.45 -7.32 -2.63
N TRP A 180 1.94 -6.10 -2.82
CA TRP A 180 0.54 -5.77 -2.52
C TRP A 180 -0.42 -6.48 -3.49
N LEU A 181 -0.14 -6.48 -4.80
CA LEU A 181 -0.95 -7.17 -5.81
C LEU A 181 -0.96 -8.69 -5.60
N SER A 182 0.23 -9.29 -5.51
CA SER A 182 0.35 -10.73 -5.28
C SER A 182 -0.19 -11.15 -3.91
N GLY A 183 0.01 -10.34 -2.87
CA GLY A 183 -0.54 -10.54 -1.53
C GLY A 183 -2.06 -10.46 -1.48
N THR A 184 -2.67 -9.58 -2.29
CA THR A 184 -4.12 -9.53 -2.47
C THR A 184 -4.63 -10.82 -3.11
N ALA A 185 -3.96 -11.34 -4.14
CA ALA A 185 -4.30 -12.63 -4.74
C ALA A 185 -4.12 -13.79 -3.74
N LEU A 186 -3.06 -13.75 -2.92
CA LEU A 186 -2.78 -14.74 -1.87
C LEU A 186 -3.90 -14.78 -0.83
N LEU A 187 -4.36 -13.62 -0.35
CA LEU A 187 -5.47 -13.51 0.59
C LEU A 187 -6.73 -14.19 0.08
N HIS A 188 -7.11 -13.91 -1.17
CA HIS A 188 -8.29 -14.50 -1.78
C HIS A 188 -8.12 -15.99 -2.05
N SER A 189 -6.94 -16.41 -2.50
CA SER A 189 -6.62 -17.82 -2.72
C SER A 189 -6.69 -18.63 -1.43
N ALA A 190 -6.17 -18.10 -0.32
CA ALA A 190 -6.22 -18.74 0.99
C ALA A 190 -7.66 -18.99 1.47
N ILE A 191 -8.62 -18.13 1.11
CA ILE A 191 -10.05 -18.35 1.42
C ILE A 191 -10.57 -19.60 0.70
N VAL A 192 -10.18 -19.79 -0.56
CA VAL A 192 -10.60 -20.96 -1.35
C VAL A 192 -10.01 -22.24 -0.76
N VAL A 193 -8.73 -22.24 -0.36
CA VAL A 193 -8.13 -23.38 0.34
C VAL A 193 -8.85 -23.67 1.65
N GLU A 194 -9.10 -22.64 2.46
CA GLU A 194 -9.79 -22.77 3.74
C GLU A 194 -11.20 -23.38 3.60
N LYS A 195 -11.98 -22.91 2.61
CA LYS A 195 -13.40 -23.28 2.48
C LYS A 195 -13.63 -24.52 1.63
N ARG A 196 -12.80 -24.76 0.63
CA ARG A 196 -13.04 -25.74 -0.44
C ARG A 196 -11.88 -26.72 -0.63
N GLY A 197 -10.74 -26.45 -0.03
CA GLY A 197 -9.53 -27.24 -0.22
C GLY A 197 -9.01 -27.23 -1.65
N ALA A 198 -9.46 -26.30 -2.50
CA ALA A 198 -8.98 -26.09 -3.88
C ALA A 198 -7.87 -25.02 -3.92
N LEU A 199 -7.14 -24.94 -5.04
CA LEU A 199 -6.05 -23.96 -5.27
C LEU A 199 -4.83 -24.06 -4.33
N ARG A 200 -4.64 -25.18 -3.62
CA ARG A 200 -3.53 -25.36 -2.66
C ARG A 200 -2.16 -25.01 -3.24
N VAL A 201 -1.83 -25.62 -4.38
CA VAL A 201 -0.57 -25.44 -5.10
C VAL A 201 -0.38 -23.97 -5.48
N TRP A 202 -1.43 -23.35 -6.02
CA TRP A 202 -1.44 -21.93 -6.38
C TRP A 202 -1.23 -21.00 -5.17
N THR A 203 -1.90 -21.28 -4.04
CA THR A 203 -1.74 -20.48 -2.81
C THR A 203 -0.31 -20.54 -2.26
N ILE A 204 0.34 -21.70 -2.33
CA ILE A 204 1.75 -21.83 -1.93
C ILE A 204 2.66 -21.02 -2.84
N LEU A 205 2.45 -21.14 -4.17
CA LEU A 205 3.22 -20.36 -5.13
C LEU A 205 3.07 -18.86 -4.87
N LEU A 206 1.84 -18.38 -4.65
CA LEU A 206 1.59 -16.98 -4.29
C LEU A 206 2.29 -16.59 -2.99
N ALA A 207 2.31 -17.44 -1.97
CA ALA A 207 3.03 -17.15 -0.72
C ALA A 207 4.55 -17.01 -0.94
N ILE A 208 5.13 -17.84 -1.81
CA ILE A 208 6.54 -17.77 -2.19
C ILE A 208 6.81 -16.48 -2.99
N LEU A 209 6.00 -16.21 -4.00
CA LEU A 209 6.16 -15.04 -4.87
C LEU A 209 5.95 -13.73 -4.12
N THR A 210 4.95 -13.63 -3.25
CA THR A 210 4.69 -12.39 -2.50
C THR A 210 5.86 -12.01 -1.61
N PHE A 211 6.44 -12.94 -0.85
CA PHE A 211 7.64 -12.64 -0.07
C PHE A 211 8.87 -12.43 -0.97
N GLY A 212 9.00 -13.20 -2.05
CA GLY A 212 10.06 -13.00 -3.04
C GLY A 212 10.03 -11.61 -3.67
N LEU A 213 8.85 -11.05 -3.94
CA LEU A 213 8.66 -9.68 -4.42
C LEU A 213 9.00 -8.65 -3.35
N SER A 214 8.75 -8.91 -2.06
CA SER A 214 9.24 -8.05 -0.97
C SER A 214 10.77 -8.04 -0.85
N LEU A 215 11.43 -9.20 -1.01
CA LEU A 215 12.90 -9.29 -1.07
C LEU A 215 13.45 -8.60 -2.32
N MET A 216 12.79 -8.78 -3.47
CA MET A 216 13.12 -8.08 -4.71
C MET A 216 13.02 -6.56 -4.53
N GLY A 217 11.95 -6.06 -3.90
CA GLY A 217 11.83 -4.64 -3.61
C GLY A 217 12.98 -4.12 -2.74
N THR A 218 13.43 -4.92 -1.78
CA THR A 218 14.63 -4.60 -0.97
C THR A 218 15.89 -4.53 -1.85
N PHE A 219 16.06 -5.46 -2.79
CA PHE A 219 17.14 -5.42 -3.77
C PHE A 219 17.07 -4.16 -4.66
N LEU A 220 15.92 -3.85 -5.24
CA LEU A 220 15.76 -2.73 -6.17
C LEU A 220 16.07 -1.37 -5.52
N VAL A 221 15.61 -1.17 -4.28
CA VAL A 221 15.77 0.12 -3.58
C VAL A 221 17.20 0.32 -3.05
N ARG A 222 17.97 -0.77 -2.86
CA ARG A 222 19.27 -0.74 -2.17
C ARG A 222 20.48 -1.05 -3.03
N SER A 223 20.30 -1.73 -4.16
CA SER A 223 21.39 -2.14 -5.05
C SER A 223 22.00 -0.99 -5.84
N GLY A 224 21.28 0.12 -6.00
CA GLY A 224 21.70 1.23 -6.89
C GLY A 224 21.55 0.95 -8.37
N VAL A 225 20.89 -0.16 -8.70
CA VAL A 225 20.75 -0.65 -10.08
C VAL A 225 19.69 0.14 -10.87
N LEU A 226 18.76 0.81 -10.18
CA LEU A 226 17.77 1.69 -10.79
C LEU A 226 17.88 3.11 -10.23
N THR A 227 17.69 4.10 -11.10
CA THR A 227 17.53 5.50 -10.70
C THR A 227 16.10 5.73 -10.20
N SER A 228 15.94 6.20 -8.97
CA SER A 228 14.63 6.59 -8.41
C SER A 228 14.80 7.81 -7.50
N VAL A 229 13.78 8.68 -7.49
CA VAL A 229 13.68 9.82 -6.56
C VAL A 229 13.52 9.39 -5.10
N HIS A 230 13.10 8.15 -4.87
CA HIS A 230 12.91 7.56 -3.55
C HIS A 230 14.08 6.66 -3.10
N ALA A 231 15.18 6.62 -3.85
CA ALA A 231 16.37 5.85 -3.51
C ALA A 231 17.41 6.72 -2.78
N PHE A 232 17.55 6.54 -1.46
CA PHE A 232 18.40 7.41 -0.61
C PHE A 232 19.73 6.78 -0.18
N ALA A 233 19.91 5.47 -0.35
CA ALA A 233 21.15 4.80 0.02
C ALA A 233 21.39 3.55 -0.85
N VAL A 234 22.42 3.62 -1.68
CA VAL A 234 22.77 2.64 -2.71
C VAL A 234 24.22 2.16 -2.54
N ASP A 235 24.45 0.85 -2.64
CA ASP A 235 25.79 0.24 -2.54
C ASP A 235 25.81 -1.10 -3.31
N PRO A 236 26.66 -1.24 -4.35
CA PRO A 236 26.72 -2.46 -5.16
C PRO A 236 27.04 -3.73 -4.36
N ALA A 237 27.92 -3.65 -3.35
CA ALA A 237 28.28 -4.81 -2.53
C ALA A 237 27.06 -5.32 -1.73
N ARG A 238 26.22 -4.39 -1.26
CA ARG A 238 24.97 -4.71 -0.57
C ARG A 238 23.95 -5.32 -1.53
N GLY A 239 23.87 -4.78 -2.75
CA GLY A 239 23.04 -5.32 -3.83
C GLY A 239 23.35 -6.79 -4.11
N VAL A 240 24.62 -7.14 -4.27
CA VAL A 240 25.06 -8.53 -4.50
C VAL A 240 24.68 -9.45 -3.34
N PHE A 241 24.86 -9.02 -2.09
CA PHE A 241 24.49 -9.84 -0.93
C PHE A 241 22.98 -10.07 -0.85
N ILE A 242 22.15 -9.05 -1.09
CA ILE A 242 20.69 -9.20 -1.13
C ILE A 242 20.28 -10.11 -2.29
N LEU A 243 20.95 -10.02 -3.44
CA LEU A 243 20.72 -10.93 -4.57
C LEU A 243 21.00 -12.39 -4.19
N LEU A 244 22.09 -12.66 -3.45
CA LEU A 244 22.38 -14.00 -2.92
C LEU A 244 21.27 -14.49 -1.96
N ILE A 245 20.79 -13.64 -1.06
CA ILE A 245 19.63 -13.94 -0.20
C ILE A 245 18.40 -14.29 -1.06
N LEU A 246 18.12 -13.50 -2.09
CA LEU A 246 17.01 -13.73 -3.01
C LEU A 246 17.16 -15.08 -3.72
N CYS A 247 18.33 -15.40 -4.27
CA CYS A 247 18.61 -16.69 -4.90
C CYS A 247 18.41 -17.86 -3.94
N VAL A 248 18.89 -17.77 -2.71
CA VAL A 248 18.77 -18.84 -1.70
C VAL A 248 17.32 -19.03 -1.28
N PHE A 249 16.62 -17.97 -0.86
CA PHE A 249 15.27 -18.11 -0.32
C PHE A 249 14.22 -18.28 -1.40
N VAL A 250 14.24 -17.47 -2.46
CA VAL A 250 13.23 -17.55 -3.52
C VAL A 250 13.56 -18.70 -4.47
N GLY A 251 14.81 -18.82 -4.94
CA GLY A 251 15.23 -19.92 -5.81
C GLY A 251 15.13 -21.28 -5.11
N GLY A 252 15.57 -21.37 -3.84
CA GLY A 252 15.41 -22.57 -3.03
C GLY A 252 13.94 -22.94 -2.78
N ALA A 253 13.09 -21.95 -2.46
CA ALA A 253 11.66 -22.17 -2.28
C ALA A 253 10.96 -22.63 -3.56
N LEU A 254 11.26 -22.03 -4.71
CA LEU A 254 10.70 -22.41 -6.01
C LEU A 254 11.17 -23.80 -6.43
N THR A 255 12.43 -24.17 -6.14
CA THR A 255 12.96 -25.52 -6.36
C THR A 255 12.22 -26.54 -5.50
N LEU A 256 12.08 -26.26 -4.19
CA LEU A 256 11.32 -27.12 -3.28
C LEU A 256 9.85 -27.25 -3.71
N TYR A 257 9.24 -26.14 -4.13
CA TYR A 257 7.89 -26.12 -4.67
C TYR A 257 7.78 -27.00 -5.92
N ALA A 258 8.66 -26.86 -6.89
CA ALA A 258 8.67 -27.67 -8.10
C ALA A 258 8.79 -29.18 -7.78
N TRP A 259 9.63 -29.53 -6.79
CA TRP A 259 9.80 -30.92 -6.36
C TRP A 259 8.57 -31.48 -5.62
N ARG A 260 7.93 -30.68 -4.75
CA ARG A 260 6.83 -31.15 -3.89
C ARG A 260 5.44 -30.97 -4.50
N ALA A 261 5.27 -30.06 -5.46
CA ALA A 261 3.97 -29.74 -6.05
C ALA A 261 3.22 -30.95 -6.62
N PRO A 262 3.86 -31.92 -7.32
CA PRO A 262 3.15 -33.09 -7.86
C PRO A 262 2.53 -34.00 -6.78
N VAL A 263 3.10 -34.00 -5.57
CA VAL A 263 2.63 -34.82 -4.44
C VAL A 263 1.43 -34.16 -3.73
N LEU A 264 1.22 -32.87 -3.94
CA LEU A 264 0.08 -32.14 -3.40
C LEU A 264 -1.16 -32.47 -4.23
N LYS A 265 -2.06 -33.29 -3.66
CA LYS A 265 -3.33 -33.64 -4.31
C LYS A 265 -4.09 -32.39 -4.78
N SER A 266 -4.45 -32.37 -6.07
CA SER A 266 -5.36 -31.40 -6.66
C SER A 266 -6.68 -31.39 -5.88
N GLY A 267 -7.08 -30.21 -5.42
CA GLY A 267 -8.26 -30.02 -4.57
C GLY A 267 -9.59 -30.03 -5.32
N GLY A 268 -10.66 -29.66 -4.61
CA GLY A 268 -12.05 -29.83 -5.06
C GLY A 268 -12.41 -29.16 -6.40
N ILE A 269 -13.27 -29.84 -7.16
CA ILE A 269 -13.81 -29.42 -8.45
C ILE A 269 -14.90 -28.34 -8.23
N PHE A 270 -14.91 -27.33 -9.10
CA PHE A 270 -15.92 -26.26 -9.11
C PHE A 270 -16.24 -25.84 -10.56
N ALA A 271 -17.46 -25.34 -10.78
CA ALA A 271 -17.87 -24.79 -12.06
C ALA A 271 -17.21 -23.41 -12.29
N PRO A 272 -16.92 -23.02 -13.55
CA PRO A 272 -16.34 -21.70 -13.85
C PRO A 272 -17.19 -20.54 -13.28
N ILE A 273 -18.51 -20.63 -13.40
CA ILE A 273 -19.43 -19.71 -12.72
C ILE A 273 -19.64 -20.22 -11.28
N SER A 274 -18.80 -19.73 -10.39
CA SER A 274 -18.86 -19.98 -8.94
C SER A 274 -18.05 -18.93 -8.20
N ARG A 275 -18.14 -18.92 -6.86
CA ARG A 275 -17.27 -18.06 -6.04
C ARG A 275 -15.79 -18.41 -6.21
N GLU A 276 -15.47 -19.71 -6.32
CA GLU A 276 -14.12 -20.16 -6.65
C GLU A 276 -13.66 -19.58 -7.99
N GLY A 277 -14.48 -19.70 -9.03
CA GLY A 277 -14.15 -19.19 -10.37
C GLY A 277 -13.96 -17.68 -10.41
N ALA A 278 -14.80 -16.91 -9.71
CA ALA A 278 -14.61 -15.46 -9.59
C ALA A 278 -13.31 -15.09 -8.86
N ILE A 279 -12.92 -15.86 -7.82
CA ILE A 279 -11.63 -15.67 -7.15
C ILE A 279 -10.46 -16.06 -8.06
N VAL A 280 -10.60 -17.10 -8.87
CA VAL A 280 -9.58 -17.46 -9.88
C VAL A 280 -9.42 -16.35 -10.92
N PHE A 281 -10.52 -15.80 -11.43
CA PHE A 281 -10.50 -14.67 -12.35
C PHE A 281 -9.82 -13.43 -11.74
N ASN A 282 -10.19 -13.10 -10.50
CA ASN A 282 -9.53 -12.05 -9.71
C ASN A 282 -8.01 -12.29 -9.61
N ASN A 283 -7.61 -13.50 -9.23
CA ASN A 283 -6.20 -13.83 -9.04
C ASN A 283 -5.42 -13.79 -10.36
N LEU A 284 -6.03 -14.23 -11.47
CA LEU A 284 -5.43 -14.16 -12.79
C LEU A 284 -5.14 -12.69 -13.15
N LEU A 285 -6.12 -11.80 -13.02
CA LEU A 285 -5.93 -10.38 -13.33
C LEU A 285 -4.91 -9.70 -12.40
N LEU A 286 -4.95 -9.99 -11.09
CA LEU A 286 -3.98 -9.44 -10.12
C LEU A 286 -2.55 -9.91 -10.40
N VAL A 287 -2.36 -11.20 -10.72
CA VAL A 287 -1.03 -11.75 -11.03
C VAL A 287 -0.54 -11.24 -12.38
N THR A 288 -1.41 -11.11 -13.38
CA THR A 288 -1.05 -10.51 -14.67
C THR A 288 -0.65 -9.04 -14.48
N ALA A 289 -1.41 -8.25 -13.72
CA ALA A 289 -1.06 -6.86 -13.41
C ALA A 289 0.25 -6.76 -12.61
N CYS A 290 0.49 -7.70 -11.68
CA CYS A 290 1.75 -7.80 -10.98
C CYS A 290 2.90 -8.10 -11.95
N ALA A 291 2.70 -9.01 -12.91
CA ALA A 291 3.69 -9.37 -13.90
C ALA A 291 3.99 -8.21 -14.87
N THR A 292 2.99 -7.44 -15.31
CA THR A 292 3.21 -6.29 -16.19
C THR A 292 4.00 -5.19 -15.48
N VAL A 293 3.67 -4.89 -14.22
CA VAL A 293 4.44 -3.93 -13.40
C VAL A 293 5.87 -4.43 -13.17
N PHE A 294 6.03 -5.73 -12.89
CA PHE A 294 7.34 -6.35 -12.67
C PHE A 294 8.21 -6.25 -13.93
N VAL A 295 7.67 -6.64 -15.08
CA VAL A 295 8.36 -6.53 -16.38
C VAL A 295 8.69 -5.08 -16.68
N GLY A 296 7.73 -4.14 -16.59
CA GLY A 296 8.00 -2.72 -16.84
C GLY A 296 9.09 -2.13 -15.95
N THR A 297 9.16 -2.59 -14.69
CA THR A 297 10.16 -2.11 -13.72
C THR A 297 11.56 -2.69 -13.99
N LEU A 298 11.64 -3.97 -14.38
CA LEU A 298 12.94 -4.64 -14.62
C LEU A 298 13.43 -4.55 -16.06
N TYR A 299 12.55 -4.19 -17.01
CA TYR A 299 12.91 -4.15 -18.43
C TYR A 299 14.09 -3.21 -18.73
N PRO A 300 14.17 -1.98 -18.17
CA PRO A 300 15.35 -1.14 -18.32
C PRO A 300 16.66 -1.82 -17.89
N LEU A 301 16.63 -2.56 -16.77
CA LEU A 301 17.79 -3.26 -16.24
C LEU A 301 18.23 -4.40 -17.16
N VAL A 302 17.27 -5.18 -17.67
CA VAL A 302 17.58 -6.27 -18.59
C VAL A 302 18.17 -5.73 -19.89
N LEU A 303 17.61 -4.64 -20.42
CA LEU A 303 18.12 -4.01 -21.64
C LEU A 303 19.55 -3.51 -21.44
N GLU A 304 19.79 -2.74 -20.38
CA GLU A 304 21.13 -2.23 -20.04
C GLU A 304 22.14 -3.38 -19.89
N ALA A 305 21.76 -4.50 -19.27
CA ALA A 305 22.65 -5.65 -19.11
C ALA A 305 22.97 -6.41 -20.41
N VAL A 306 22.06 -6.39 -21.39
CA VAL A 306 22.20 -7.15 -22.65
C VAL A 306 22.89 -6.33 -23.74
N ASN A 307 22.51 -5.06 -23.92
CA ASN A 307 22.98 -4.23 -25.02
C ASN A 307 23.56 -2.87 -24.58
N GLY A 308 23.56 -2.56 -23.28
CA GLY A 308 24.06 -1.29 -22.74
C GLY A 308 23.12 -0.09 -22.90
N GLU A 309 21.93 -0.27 -23.47
CA GLU A 309 20.97 0.82 -23.68
C GLU A 309 20.28 1.18 -22.36
N LYS A 310 20.22 2.49 -22.07
CA LYS A 310 19.54 3.04 -20.91
C LYS A 310 18.23 3.68 -21.34
N ILE A 311 17.13 3.03 -20.98
CA ILE A 311 15.78 3.56 -21.20
C ILE A 311 15.09 3.81 -19.85
N SER A 312 14.05 4.64 -19.86
CA SER A 312 13.14 4.79 -18.73
C SER A 312 11.74 4.33 -19.13
N VAL A 313 11.10 3.56 -18.27
CA VAL A 313 9.70 3.16 -18.42
C VAL A 313 8.91 3.93 -17.38
N GLY A 314 8.05 4.83 -17.83
CA GLY A 314 7.25 5.71 -16.97
C GLY A 314 5.75 5.49 -17.07
N ALA A 315 4.99 6.42 -16.49
CA ALA A 315 3.52 6.38 -16.40
C ALA A 315 2.78 5.97 -17.69
N PRO A 316 3.17 6.38 -18.92
CA PRO A 316 2.46 5.97 -20.13
C PRO A 316 2.36 4.45 -20.31
N PHE A 317 3.46 3.71 -20.09
CA PHE A 317 3.47 2.25 -20.21
C PHE A 317 2.59 1.60 -19.14
N PHE A 318 2.75 2.02 -17.88
CA PHE A 318 2.01 1.44 -16.77
C PHE A 318 0.51 1.74 -16.87
N ASN A 319 0.13 2.98 -17.20
CA ASN A 319 -1.29 3.32 -17.41
C ASN A 319 -1.91 2.52 -18.56
N ALA A 320 -1.19 2.36 -19.67
CA ALA A 320 -1.67 1.61 -20.84
C ALA A 320 -1.82 0.11 -20.59
N THR A 321 -1.05 -0.47 -19.65
CA THR A 321 -1.07 -1.92 -19.37
C THR A 321 -1.88 -2.27 -18.11
N PHE A 322 -1.73 -1.50 -17.03
CA PHE A 322 -2.35 -1.76 -15.74
C PHE A 322 -3.85 -1.44 -15.73
N VAL A 323 -4.24 -0.29 -16.28
CA VAL A 323 -5.65 0.16 -16.24
C VAL A 323 -6.59 -0.81 -16.97
N PRO A 324 -6.28 -1.31 -18.19
CA PRO A 324 -7.13 -2.27 -18.87
C PRO A 324 -7.28 -3.61 -18.14
N LEU A 325 -6.29 -4.02 -17.32
CA LEU A 325 -6.37 -5.21 -16.49
C LEU A 325 -7.21 -4.98 -15.22
N PHE A 326 -7.12 -3.78 -14.64
CA PHE A 326 -7.84 -3.43 -13.42
C PHE A 326 -9.32 -3.13 -13.65
N ILE A 327 -9.72 -2.59 -14.81
CA ILE A 327 -11.15 -2.34 -15.12
C ILE A 327 -12.02 -3.62 -14.98
N PRO A 328 -11.73 -4.74 -15.66
CA PRO A 328 -12.53 -5.96 -15.52
C PRO A 328 -12.44 -6.56 -14.11
N LEU A 329 -11.32 -6.39 -13.40
CA LEU A 329 -11.18 -6.79 -12.01
C LEU A 329 -12.18 -6.04 -11.12
N LEU A 330 -12.25 -4.72 -11.25
CA LEU A 330 -13.16 -3.86 -10.48
C LEU A 330 -14.63 -4.09 -10.85
N LEU A 331 -14.94 -4.37 -12.12
CA LEU A 331 -16.28 -4.76 -12.54
C LEU A 331 -16.73 -6.08 -11.89
N ALA A 332 -15.84 -7.08 -11.84
CA ALA A 332 -16.14 -8.38 -11.27
C ALA A 332 -16.22 -8.38 -9.73
N LEU A 333 -15.59 -7.41 -9.06
CA LEU A 333 -15.40 -7.38 -7.61
C LEU A 333 -16.74 -7.47 -6.82
N PRO A 334 -17.79 -6.68 -7.11
CA PRO A 334 -19.08 -6.83 -6.41
C PRO A 334 -19.85 -8.10 -6.77
N ILE A 335 -19.56 -8.74 -7.91
CA ILE A 335 -20.27 -9.93 -8.38
C ILE A 335 -19.84 -11.18 -7.58
N GLY A 336 -18.54 -11.32 -7.33
CA GLY A 336 -17.95 -12.49 -6.65
C GLY A 336 -18.63 -12.88 -5.34
N PRO A 337 -18.87 -11.95 -4.40
CA PRO A 337 -19.53 -12.23 -3.12
C PRO A 337 -20.96 -12.76 -3.22
N PHE A 338 -21.68 -12.49 -4.33
CA PHE A 338 -23.04 -13.00 -4.57
C PHE A 338 -23.08 -14.40 -5.19
N LEU A 339 -21.98 -14.87 -5.78
CA LEU A 339 -21.88 -16.22 -6.31
C LEU A 339 -21.77 -17.24 -5.18
N ALA A 340 -22.42 -18.38 -5.32
CA ALA A 340 -22.30 -19.49 -4.39
C ALA A 340 -21.02 -20.32 -4.64
N TRP A 341 -20.56 -21.03 -3.61
CA TRP A 341 -19.47 -22.00 -3.74
C TRP A 341 -19.90 -23.19 -4.62
N LYS A 342 -18.94 -23.87 -5.27
CA LYS A 342 -19.12 -24.97 -6.24
C LYS A 342 -19.81 -24.58 -7.55
N ARG A 343 -21.01 -23.99 -7.48
CA ARG A 343 -21.82 -23.60 -8.62
C ARG A 343 -22.65 -22.38 -8.26
N GLY A 344 -22.41 -21.29 -8.96
CA GLY A 344 -23.12 -20.03 -8.82
C GLY A 344 -24.20 -19.85 -9.88
N ASP A 345 -25.04 -18.85 -9.64
CA ASP A 345 -26.01 -18.33 -10.60
C ASP A 345 -25.62 -16.88 -10.89
N LEU A 346 -25.07 -16.65 -12.10
CA LEU A 346 -24.60 -15.34 -12.51
C LEU A 346 -25.76 -14.37 -12.68
N MET A 347 -26.89 -14.82 -13.23
CA MET A 347 -28.04 -13.95 -13.47
C MET A 347 -28.63 -13.48 -12.14
N ALA A 348 -28.79 -14.39 -11.17
CA ALA A 348 -29.24 -14.02 -9.83
C ALA A 348 -28.25 -13.10 -9.10
N ALA A 349 -26.94 -13.23 -9.34
CA ALA A 349 -25.94 -12.31 -8.79
C ALA A 349 -26.08 -10.90 -9.39
N LEU A 350 -26.22 -10.80 -10.72
CA LEU A 350 -26.40 -9.52 -11.43
C LEU A 350 -27.70 -8.81 -11.03
N GLN A 351 -28.81 -9.55 -10.91
CA GLN A 351 -30.09 -9.00 -10.46
C GLN A 351 -30.00 -8.36 -9.06
N ARG A 352 -29.19 -8.93 -8.15
CA ARG A 352 -28.97 -8.35 -6.81
C ARG A 352 -28.14 -7.08 -6.83
N LEU A 353 -27.42 -6.83 -7.92
CA LEU A 353 -26.59 -5.65 -8.14
C LEU A 353 -27.28 -4.58 -9.00
N PHE A 354 -28.55 -4.75 -9.35
CA PHE A 354 -29.28 -3.80 -10.19
C PHE A 354 -29.27 -2.36 -9.61
N VAL A 355 -29.40 -2.21 -8.29
CA VAL A 355 -29.31 -0.90 -7.62
C VAL A 355 -27.91 -0.30 -7.74
N ALA A 356 -26.87 -1.12 -7.60
CA ALA A 356 -25.48 -0.67 -7.76
C ALA A 356 -25.21 -0.23 -9.21
N PHE A 357 -25.71 -0.99 -10.19
CA PHE A 357 -25.63 -0.63 -11.61
C PHE A 357 -26.38 0.67 -11.91
N GLY A 358 -27.62 0.80 -11.42
CA GLY A 358 -28.41 2.03 -11.58
C GLY A 358 -27.74 3.25 -10.97
N ALA A 359 -27.15 3.12 -9.77
CA ALA A 359 -26.40 4.19 -9.12
C ALA A 359 -25.13 4.57 -9.90
N ALA A 360 -24.38 3.58 -10.39
CA ALA A 360 -23.20 3.79 -11.23
C ALA A 360 -23.54 4.51 -12.55
N LEU A 361 -24.63 4.11 -13.20
CA LEU A 361 -25.10 4.75 -14.43
C LEU A 361 -25.61 6.18 -14.15
N ALA A 362 -26.40 6.36 -13.10
CA ALA A 362 -26.93 7.67 -12.72
C ALA A 362 -25.80 8.67 -12.46
N ILE A 363 -24.77 8.29 -11.69
CA ILE A 363 -23.64 9.20 -11.44
C ILE A 363 -22.85 9.48 -12.73
N ALA A 364 -22.65 8.49 -13.60
CA ALA A 364 -21.95 8.68 -14.85
C ALA A 364 -22.71 9.66 -15.77
N VAL A 365 -24.03 9.53 -15.85
CA VAL A 365 -24.89 10.47 -16.60
C VAL A 365 -24.82 11.88 -15.99
N VAL A 366 -24.91 12.01 -14.66
CA VAL A 366 -24.77 13.31 -13.98
C VAL A 366 -23.44 13.98 -14.31
N VAL A 367 -22.33 13.22 -14.28
CA VAL A 367 -21.00 13.73 -14.65
C VAL A 367 -20.96 14.17 -16.12
N LEU A 368 -21.49 13.36 -17.04
CA LEU A 368 -21.52 13.70 -18.47
C LEU A 368 -22.36 14.95 -18.75
N VAL A 369 -23.49 15.12 -18.07
CA VAL A 369 -24.35 16.31 -18.22
C VAL A 369 -23.64 17.56 -17.71
N GLN A 370 -22.92 17.47 -16.58
CA GLN A 370 -22.24 18.64 -15.99
C GLN A 370 -20.92 19.00 -16.67
N ARG A 371 -20.19 18.02 -17.23
CA ARG A 371 -18.83 18.19 -17.74
C ARG A 371 -18.68 17.97 -19.24
N GLY A 372 -19.76 17.59 -19.91
CA GLY A 372 -19.77 17.32 -21.36
C GLY A 372 -19.18 15.96 -21.75
N GLN A 373 -19.31 15.63 -23.03
CA GLN A 373 -18.93 14.32 -23.59
C GLN A 373 -17.42 14.03 -23.54
N ALA A 374 -16.57 15.07 -23.54
CA ALA A 374 -15.12 14.92 -23.40
C ALA A 374 -14.71 14.25 -22.09
N SER A 375 -15.60 14.21 -21.09
CA SER A 375 -15.37 13.57 -19.79
C SER A 375 -15.86 12.11 -19.72
N LEU A 376 -16.11 11.43 -20.84
CA LEU A 376 -16.66 10.07 -20.84
C LEU A 376 -15.86 9.08 -20.00
N LEU A 377 -14.53 9.05 -20.15
CA LEU A 377 -13.67 8.16 -19.36
C LEU A 377 -13.72 8.47 -17.86
N ALA A 378 -13.78 9.75 -17.50
CA ALA A 378 -13.92 10.19 -16.12
C ALA A 378 -15.28 9.79 -15.54
N ALA A 379 -16.37 9.97 -16.31
CA ALA A 379 -17.71 9.57 -15.93
C ALA A 379 -17.82 8.05 -15.71
N LEU A 380 -17.22 7.25 -16.57
CA LEU A 380 -17.16 5.80 -16.43
C LEU A 380 -16.32 5.38 -15.21
N ALA A 381 -15.18 6.03 -14.96
CA ALA A 381 -14.35 5.74 -13.80
C ALA A 381 -15.05 6.10 -12.47
N ILE A 382 -15.76 7.23 -12.43
CA ILE A 382 -16.58 7.62 -11.27
C ILE A 382 -17.78 6.68 -11.13
N GLY A 383 -18.44 6.30 -12.22
CA GLY A 383 -19.47 5.26 -12.22
C GLY A 383 -18.96 3.94 -11.65
N LEU A 384 -17.76 3.52 -12.04
CA LEU A 384 -17.09 2.33 -11.53
C LEU A 384 -16.79 2.44 -10.02
N SER A 385 -16.41 3.62 -9.53
CA SER A 385 -16.24 3.84 -8.09
C SER A 385 -17.55 3.65 -7.31
N MET A 386 -18.68 4.17 -7.85
CA MET A 386 -20.00 3.99 -7.25
C MET A 386 -20.50 2.55 -7.34
N TRP A 387 -20.18 1.84 -8.43
CA TRP A 387 -20.42 0.40 -8.55
C TRP A 387 -19.77 -0.39 -7.41
N LEU A 388 -18.53 -0.06 -7.04
CA LEU A 388 -17.82 -0.70 -5.94
C LEU A 388 -18.43 -0.39 -4.57
N ILE A 389 -18.69 0.90 -4.30
CA ILE A 389 -19.24 1.36 -3.01
C ILE A 389 -20.66 0.79 -2.82
N VAL A 390 -21.55 1.02 -3.78
CA VAL A 390 -22.95 0.56 -3.69
C VAL A 390 -23.03 -0.96 -3.82
N GLY A 391 -22.12 -1.60 -4.55
CA GLY A 391 -22.00 -3.05 -4.62
C GLY A 391 -21.69 -3.68 -3.25
N ALA A 392 -20.74 -3.13 -2.50
CA ALA A 392 -20.45 -3.56 -1.13
C ALA A 392 -21.64 -3.33 -0.17
N LEU A 393 -22.34 -2.19 -0.31
CA LEU A 393 -23.56 -1.92 0.46
C LEU A 393 -24.72 -2.86 0.08
N SER A 394 -24.84 -3.22 -1.20
CA SER A 394 -25.84 -4.17 -1.69
C SER A 394 -25.62 -5.55 -1.10
N GLU A 395 -24.36 -5.98 -0.94
CA GLU A 395 -24.02 -7.22 -0.25
C GLU A 395 -24.50 -7.20 1.20
N LEU A 396 -24.24 -6.09 1.92
CA LEU A 396 -24.70 -5.92 3.30
C LEU A 396 -26.24 -6.00 3.37
N ALA A 397 -26.92 -5.20 2.55
CA ALA A 397 -28.37 -5.16 2.46
C ALA A 397 -28.97 -6.55 2.19
N PHE A 398 -28.38 -7.31 1.27
CA PHE A 398 -28.79 -8.67 0.97
C PHE A 398 -28.62 -9.63 2.15
N ARG A 399 -27.45 -9.61 2.82
CA ARG A 399 -27.13 -10.51 3.94
C ARG A 399 -28.03 -10.26 5.15
N ILE A 400 -28.35 -9.00 5.44
CA ILE A 400 -29.21 -8.64 6.57
C ILE A 400 -30.69 -8.61 6.20
N LYS A 401 -31.06 -8.88 4.94
CA LYS A 401 -32.43 -8.76 4.41
C LYS A 401 -33.03 -7.36 4.59
N LEU A 402 -32.20 -6.33 4.44
CA LEU A 402 -32.65 -4.94 4.47
C LEU A 402 -33.74 -4.74 3.41
N PHE A 403 -34.82 -4.05 3.78
CA PHE A 403 -36.03 -3.85 2.95
C PHE A 403 -36.84 -5.11 2.60
N ARG A 404 -36.46 -6.30 3.08
CA ARG A 404 -37.20 -7.55 2.88
C ARG A 404 -37.67 -8.21 4.18
N ALA A 405 -37.27 -7.67 5.32
CA ALA A 405 -37.65 -8.10 6.65
C ALA A 405 -37.85 -6.88 7.55
N PRO A 406 -38.57 -7.01 8.69
CA PRO A 406 -38.67 -5.95 9.67
C PRO A 406 -37.29 -5.42 10.10
N ILE A 407 -37.21 -4.13 10.45
CA ILE A 407 -35.92 -3.49 10.77
C ILE A 407 -35.24 -4.14 11.98
N THR A 408 -36.03 -4.61 12.94
CA THR A 408 -35.54 -5.37 14.12
C THR A 408 -34.83 -6.65 13.73
N GLU A 409 -35.36 -7.39 12.74
CA GLU A 409 -34.71 -8.59 12.21
C GLU A 409 -33.44 -8.25 11.42
N SER A 410 -33.47 -7.17 10.64
CA SER A 410 -32.30 -6.70 9.89
C SER A 410 -31.15 -6.30 10.83
N LEU A 411 -31.46 -5.57 11.91
CA LEU A 411 -30.50 -5.19 12.94
C LEU A 411 -29.95 -6.41 13.69
N ARG A 412 -30.83 -7.36 14.05
CA ARG A 412 -30.40 -8.64 14.66
C ARG A 412 -29.43 -9.39 13.76
N ARG A 413 -29.69 -9.47 12.45
CA ARG A 413 -28.78 -10.09 11.47
C ARG A 413 -27.48 -9.32 11.33
N ALA A 414 -27.51 -7.99 11.33
CA ALA A 414 -26.33 -7.14 11.23
C ALA A 414 -25.36 -7.38 12.41
N VAL A 415 -25.89 -7.43 13.64
CA VAL A 415 -25.10 -7.70 14.86
C VAL A 415 -24.51 -9.12 14.85
N ASN A 416 -25.24 -10.10 14.33
CA ASN A 416 -24.79 -11.49 14.28
C ASN A 416 -23.93 -11.83 13.06
N LEU A 417 -23.71 -10.88 12.15
CA LEU A 417 -22.91 -11.12 10.96
C LEU A 417 -21.44 -11.32 11.36
N PRO A 418 -20.74 -12.32 10.80
CA PRO A 418 -19.32 -12.52 11.08
C PRO A 418 -18.50 -11.26 10.79
N ARG A 419 -17.55 -10.94 11.66
CA ARG A 419 -16.71 -9.75 11.52
C ARG A 419 -15.89 -9.78 10.23
N SER A 420 -15.52 -10.96 9.76
CA SER A 420 -14.90 -11.14 8.45
C SER A 420 -15.76 -10.75 7.26
N SER A 421 -17.08 -10.87 7.35
CA SER A 421 -17.99 -10.36 6.32
C SER A 421 -18.01 -8.83 6.35
N TRP A 422 -18.10 -8.22 7.54
CA TRP A 422 -17.95 -6.77 7.70
C TRP A 422 -16.62 -6.28 7.15
N GLY A 423 -15.52 -6.93 7.49
CA GLY A 423 -14.19 -6.56 7.03
C GLY A 423 -14.04 -6.63 5.51
N MET A 424 -14.60 -7.65 4.86
CA MET A 424 -14.66 -7.74 3.39
C MET A 424 -15.42 -6.56 2.78
N MET A 425 -16.63 -6.28 3.25
CA MET A 425 -17.48 -5.21 2.70
C MET A 425 -16.85 -3.83 2.91
N ILE A 426 -16.30 -3.58 4.10
CA ILE A 426 -15.58 -2.33 4.41
C ILE A 426 -14.37 -2.17 3.47
N ALA A 427 -13.54 -3.20 3.32
CA ALA A 427 -12.36 -3.11 2.47
C ALA A 427 -12.72 -2.89 0.99
N HIS A 428 -13.72 -3.60 0.47
CA HIS A 428 -14.19 -3.42 -0.90
C HIS A 428 -14.82 -2.03 -1.14
N ALA A 429 -15.56 -1.49 -0.17
CA ALA A 429 -16.04 -0.11 -0.24
C ALA A 429 -14.87 0.90 -0.21
N GLY A 430 -13.84 0.65 0.61
CA GLY A 430 -12.62 1.45 0.66
C GLY A 430 -11.89 1.50 -0.69
N MET A 431 -11.82 0.38 -1.41
CA MET A 431 -11.31 0.34 -2.79
C MET A 431 -12.12 1.27 -3.70
N GLY A 432 -13.45 1.28 -3.59
CA GLY A 432 -14.31 2.20 -4.33
C GLY A 432 -14.04 3.68 -4.02
N VAL A 433 -13.88 4.03 -2.74
CA VAL A 433 -13.51 5.40 -2.32
C VAL A 433 -12.15 5.81 -2.87
N MET A 434 -11.17 4.90 -2.87
CA MET A 434 -9.85 5.17 -3.45
C MET A 434 -9.94 5.39 -4.97
N VAL A 435 -10.69 4.56 -5.70
CA VAL A 435 -10.92 4.74 -7.15
C VAL A 435 -11.58 6.07 -7.46
N LEU A 436 -12.52 6.53 -6.62
CA LEU A 436 -13.16 7.84 -6.79
C LEU A 436 -12.14 8.98 -6.71
N GLY A 437 -11.24 8.95 -5.73
CA GLY A 437 -10.15 9.94 -5.61
C GLY A 437 -9.21 9.91 -6.81
N ILE A 438 -8.77 8.72 -7.23
CA ILE A 438 -7.89 8.53 -8.40
C ILE A 438 -8.56 9.05 -9.67
N ALA A 439 -9.82 8.72 -9.90
CA ALA A 439 -10.57 9.14 -11.08
C ALA A 439 -10.74 10.67 -11.13
N ALA A 440 -11.08 11.29 -10.00
CA ALA A 440 -11.30 12.73 -9.91
C ALA A 440 -10.01 13.53 -10.14
N ILE A 441 -8.91 13.18 -9.46
CA ILE A 441 -7.64 13.90 -9.65
C ILE A 441 -7.08 13.68 -11.06
N SER A 442 -7.19 12.48 -11.61
CA SER A 442 -6.67 12.18 -12.95
C SER A 442 -7.46 12.89 -14.05
N ALA A 443 -8.76 13.11 -13.86
CA ALA A 443 -9.61 13.74 -14.84
C ALA A 443 -9.59 15.28 -14.77
N TRP A 444 -9.46 15.84 -13.57
CA TRP A 444 -9.80 17.25 -13.33
C TRP A 444 -8.75 18.04 -12.56
N LYS A 445 -7.55 17.50 -12.35
CA LYS A 445 -6.42 18.27 -11.83
C LYS A 445 -6.19 19.49 -12.71
N VAL A 446 -6.03 20.66 -12.07
CA VAL A 446 -5.62 21.90 -12.72
C VAL A 446 -4.20 22.23 -12.26
N GLU A 447 -3.32 22.54 -13.20
CA GLU A 447 -1.91 22.85 -12.94
C GLU A 447 -1.52 24.13 -13.68
N ASN A 448 -1.05 25.13 -12.92
CA ASN A 448 -0.55 26.38 -13.44
C ASN A 448 0.85 26.65 -12.86
N ILE A 449 1.87 26.71 -13.71
CA ILE A 449 3.23 27.09 -13.33
C ILE A 449 3.48 28.50 -13.87
N ILE A 450 3.56 29.48 -12.98
CA ILE A 450 3.61 30.90 -13.33
C ILE A 450 4.74 31.62 -12.61
N VAL A 451 5.23 32.69 -13.21
CA VAL A 451 6.16 33.61 -12.55
C VAL A 451 5.34 34.73 -11.90
N MET A 452 5.44 34.86 -10.58
CA MET A 452 4.70 35.87 -9.82
C MET A 452 5.63 36.92 -9.22
N LYS A 453 5.23 38.19 -9.35
CA LYS A 453 5.79 39.31 -8.58
C LYS A 453 4.94 39.54 -7.32
N PRO A 454 5.51 40.09 -6.24
CA PRO A 454 4.71 40.54 -5.09
C PRO A 454 3.54 41.44 -5.53
N GLY A 455 2.35 41.18 -5.00
CA GLY A 455 1.09 41.79 -5.39
C GLY A 455 0.40 41.18 -6.63
N GLY A 456 1.07 40.27 -7.35
CA GLY A 456 0.48 39.56 -8.48
C GLY A 456 -0.60 38.57 -8.04
N SER A 457 -1.67 38.44 -8.83
CA SER A 457 -2.78 37.53 -8.57
C SER A 457 -3.01 36.57 -9.72
N HIS A 458 -3.43 35.34 -9.41
CA HIS A 458 -3.83 34.35 -10.41
C HIS A 458 -5.04 33.53 -9.93
N GLU A 459 -5.95 33.21 -10.85
CA GLU A 459 -7.14 32.40 -10.54
C GLU A 459 -6.87 30.91 -10.75
N ILE A 460 -7.26 30.08 -9.78
CA ILE A 460 -7.20 28.61 -9.90
C ILE A 460 -8.29 27.98 -9.03
N GLY A 461 -8.95 26.92 -9.53
CA GLY A 461 -9.96 26.20 -8.74
C GLY A 461 -11.15 27.06 -8.28
N GLY A 462 -11.37 28.22 -8.89
CA GLY A 462 -12.41 29.18 -8.49
C GLY A 462 -12.05 30.08 -7.32
N VAL A 463 -10.76 30.17 -6.96
CA VAL A 463 -10.22 31.13 -5.97
C VAL A 463 -9.12 31.99 -6.60
N SER A 464 -8.96 33.21 -6.06
CA SER A 464 -7.87 34.12 -6.39
C SER A 464 -6.69 33.90 -5.46
N VAL A 465 -5.52 33.59 -6.00
CA VAL A 465 -4.27 33.45 -5.26
C VAL A 465 -3.42 34.69 -5.49
N VAL A 466 -3.20 35.48 -4.45
CA VAL A 466 -2.34 36.67 -4.50
C VAL A 466 -1.01 36.34 -3.84
N PHE A 467 0.10 36.52 -4.54
CA PHE A 467 1.44 36.35 -3.97
C PHE A 467 1.87 37.65 -3.30
N ASN A 468 2.03 37.64 -1.98
CA ASN A 468 2.37 38.83 -1.19
C ASN A 468 3.89 39.08 -1.15
N GLY A 469 4.70 38.13 -1.61
CA GLY A 469 6.16 38.15 -1.55
C GLY A 469 6.72 36.99 -0.72
N ALA A 470 8.04 36.93 -0.60
CA ALA A 470 8.73 35.90 0.18
C ALA A 470 9.68 36.51 1.21
N THR A 471 9.77 35.89 2.37
CA THR A 471 10.62 36.31 3.49
C THR A 471 11.52 35.18 3.95
N ALA A 472 12.79 35.47 4.21
CA ALA A 472 13.69 34.52 4.84
C ALA A 472 13.30 34.32 6.32
N ARG A 473 13.19 33.06 6.76
CA ARG A 473 12.91 32.66 8.14
C ARG A 473 13.93 31.58 8.55
N PRO A 474 14.65 31.75 9.67
CA PRO A 474 15.52 30.68 10.17
C PRO A 474 14.66 29.57 10.81
N GLY A 475 14.94 28.32 10.46
CA GLY A 475 14.37 27.12 11.07
C GLY A 475 15.31 26.49 12.11
N PRO A 476 14.92 25.34 12.71
CA PRO A 476 15.72 24.68 13.74
C PRO A 476 17.12 24.23 13.26
N ASN A 477 17.23 23.82 11.99
CA ASN A 477 18.47 23.33 11.38
C ASN A 477 18.56 23.59 9.86
N TYR A 478 17.75 24.54 9.37
CA TYR A 478 17.66 24.95 7.98
C TYR A 478 17.34 26.44 7.91
N ASP A 479 17.65 27.08 6.80
CA ASP A 479 17.10 28.39 6.43
C ASP A 479 15.95 28.19 5.45
N GLU A 480 14.89 28.98 5.52
CA GLU A 480 13.78 28.86 4.57
C GLU A 480 13.34 30.20 3.98
N ASP A 481 13.06 30.19 2.68
CA ASP A 481 12.35 31.26 2.00
C ASP A 481 10.86 30.93 2.01
N VAL A 482 10.08 31.71 2.77
CA VAL A 482 8.64 31.51 2.96
C VAL A 482 7.89 32.43 2.02
N GLY A 483 7.18 31.87 1.05
CA GLY A 483 6.25 32.58 0.18
C GLY A 483 4.90 32.77 0.89
N HIS A 484 4.44 34.01 0.95
CA HIS A 484 3.16 34.38 1.57
C HIS A 484 2.09 34.57 0.51
N PHE A 485 0.95 33.90 0.67
CA PHE A 485 -0.14 33.92 -0.30
C PHE A 485 -1.46 34.31 0.37
N THR A 486 -2.12 35.36 -0.14
CA THR A 486 -3.50 35.66 0.24
C THR A 486 -4.45 34.93 -0.70
N ILE A 487 -5.28 34.05 -0.16
CA ILE A 487 -6.34 33.38 -0.90
C ILE A 487 -7.62 34.17 -0.76
N ARG A 488 -8.29 34.47 -1.86
CA ARG A 488 -9.60 35.14 -1.90
C ARG A 488 -10.62 34.21 -2.54
N GLU A 489 -11.62 33.83 -1.75
CA GLU A 489 -12.74 33.03 -2.24
C GLU A 489 -13.81 33.93 -2.88
N LYS A 490 -14.63 33.34 -3.76
CA LYS A 490 -15.83 34.01 -4.30
C LYS A 490 -16.84 34.41 -3.22
N SER A 491 -16.80 33.76 -2.06
CA SER A 491 -17.63 34.09 -0.89
C SER A 491 -17.25 35.43 -0.23
N GLY A 492 -16.12 36.02 -0.61
CA GLY A 492 -15.51 37.18 0.06
C GLY A 492 -14.63 36.81 1.24
N LYS A 493 -14.58 35.52 1.64
CA LYS A 493 -13.63 35.06 2.66
C LYS A 493 -12.20 35.14 2.14
N THR A 494 -11.29 35.53 3.03
CA THR A 494 -9.86 35.57 2.75
C THR A 494 -9.09 34.88 3.87
N PHE A 495 -8.01 34.20 3.50
CA PHE A 495 -7.09 33.58 4.45
C PHE A 495 -5.67 33.55 3.87
N GLN A 496 -4.69 33.32 4.72
CA GLN A 496 -3.28 33.25 4.34
C GLN A 496 -2.84 31.80 4.18
N MET A 497 -1.99 31.54 3.20
CA MET A 497 -1.27 30.29 3.03
C MET A 497 0.23 30.57 2.89
N GLU A 498 1.04 29.67 3.41
CA GLU A 498 2.50 29.70 3.25
C GLU A 498 2.93 28.48 2.42
N ALA A 499 3.90 28.68 1.54
CA ALA A 499 4.69 27.60 0.94
C ALA A 499 6.15 28.02 1.02
N SER A 500 7.06 27.12 1.39
CA SER A 500 8.46 27.48 1.60
C SER A 500 9.43 26.59 0.83
N LYS A 501 10.61 27.15 0.59
CA LYS A 501 11.76 26.40 0.10
C LYS A 501 12.80 26.41 1.22
N ARG A 502 13.12 25.22 1.74
CA ARG A 502 14.09 25.06 2.83
C ARG A 502 15.45 24.72 2.26
N VAL A 503 16.52 25.23 2.86
CA VAL A 503 17.90 24.84 2.59
C VAL A 503 18.50 24.39 3.90
N TYR A 504 18.70 23.08 4.04
CA TYR A 504 19.36 22.51 5.20
C TYR A 504 20.85 22.77 5.13
N LEU A 505 21.50 22.97 6.27
CA LEU A 505 22.93 23.30 6.32
C LEU A 505 23.83 22.05 6.33
N LYS A 506 23.33 20.92 6.84
CA LYS A 506 24.09 19.67 7.05
C LYS A 506 23.21 18.42 6.87
N PRO A 507 23.30 17.72 5.73
CA PRO A 507 24.00 18.13 4.50
C PRO A 507 23.28 19.31 3.79
N PRO A 508 24.01 20.15 3.02
CA PRO A 508 23.41 21.14 2.13
C PRO A 508 22.44 20.51 1.13
N MET A 509 21.14 20.69 1.33
CA MET A 509 20.12 20.16 0.44
C MET A 509 18.87 21.04 0.45
N PRO A 510 18.39 21.50 -0.71
CA PRO A 510 17.12 22.19 -0.79
C PRO A 510 15.96 21.18 -0.71
N THR A 511 14.91 21.50 0.05
CA THR A 511 13.62 20.80 0.06
C THR A 511 12.48 21.78 -0.17
N THR A 512 11.30 21.27 -0.50
CA THR A 512 10.10 22.07 -0.75
C THR A 512 9.05 21.75 0.30
N GLU A 513 8.38 22.76 0.82
CA GLU A 513 7.27 22.62 1.75
C GLU A 513 6.06 23.27 1.13
N THR A 514 5.01 22.49 0.96
CA THR A 514 3.85 22.92 0.17
C THR A 514 2.78 23.53 1.06
N GLY A 515 2.14 24.58 0.55
CA GLY A 515 0.95 25.14 1.16
C GLY A 515 -0.26 24.38 0.68
N ILE A 516 -0.94 23.64 1.56
CA ILE A 516 -2.14 22.87 1.21
C ILE A 516 -3.33 23.34 2.04
N HIS A 517 -4.41 23.73 1.36
CA HIS A 517 -5.68 24.04 1.98
C HIS A 517 -6.77 23.07 1.47
N PRO A 518 -7.33 22.22 2.33
CA PRO A 518 -8.35 21.25 1.93
C PRO A 518 -9.72 21.93 1.78
N TYR A 519 -10.36 21.73 0.63
CA TYR A 519 -11.79 21.98 0.42
C TYR A 519 -12.55 20.66 0.34
N TRP A 520 -13.88 20.71 0.49
CA TRP A 520 -14.73 19.53 0.28
C TRP A 520 -14.68 19.02 -1.18
N THR A 521 -14.32 19.88 -2.13
CA THR A 521 -14.17 19.56 -3.56
C THR A 521 -12.77 19.08 -3.95
N GLY A 522 -11.75 19.33 -3.14
CA GLY A 522 -10.35 19.07 -3.46
C GLY A 522 -9.37 19.98 -2.74
N ASP A 523 -8.08 19.79 -2.96
CA ASP A 523 -7.05 20.57 -2.30
C ASP A 523 -6.60 21.73 -3.19
N LEU A 524 -6.52 22.94 -2.62
CA LEU A 524 -5.70 24.00 -3.18
C LEU A 524 -4.28 23.78 -2.70
N TYR A 525 -3.35 23.69 -3.65
CA TYR A 525 -1.97 23.32 -3.39
C TYR A 525 -1.04 24.34 -4.02
N LEU A 526 -0.05 24.78 -3.24
CA LEU A 526 0.92 25.79 -3.61
C LEU A 526 2.33 25.24 -3.37
N ALA A 527 3.22 25.43 -4.34
CA ALA A 527 4.65 25.19 -4.16
C ALA A 527 5.46 26.41 -4.62
N LEU A 528 6.39 26.85 -3.76
CA LEU A 528 7.33 27.91 -4.08
C LEU A 528 8.52 27.33 -4.85
N GLY A 529 8.75 27.84 -6.05
CA GLY A 529 9.89 27.51 -6.90
C GLY A 529 11.08 28.45 -6.64
N ASP A 530 11.98 28.53 -7.62
CA ASP A 530 13.18 29.36 -7.52
C ASP A 530 12.89 30.86 -7.65
N ARG A 531 13.66 31.65 -6.90
CA ARG A 531 13.77 33.10 -7.09
C ARG A 531 14.53 33.38 -8.38
N HIS A 532 13.99 34.26 -9.22
CA HIS A 532 14.72 34.71 -10.41
C HIS A 532 15.90 35.62 -10.02
N LYS A 533 17.04 35.42 -10.67
CA LYS A 533 18.31 36.14 -10.39
C LYS A 533 18.42 37.50 -11.10
N ASP A 534 17.38 37.93 -11.80
CA ASP A 534 17.31 39.17 -12.59
C ASP A 534 17.05 40.43 -11.74
N GLY A 535 17.01 40.31 -10.42
CA GLY A 535 16.76 41.44 -9.50
C GLY A 535 15.28 41.85 -9.40
N SER A 536 14.38 41.21 -10.15
CA SER A 536 12.93 41.54 -10.18
C SER A 536 12.18 41.15 -8.90
N GLY A 537 12.79 40.33 -8.04
CA GLY A 537 12.13 39.79 -6.85
C GLY A 537 11.00 38.80 -7.16
N THR A 538 10.95 38.26 -8.39
CA THR A 538 9.94 37.30 -8.82
C THR A 538 10.31 35.86 -8.45
N TYR A 539 9.27 35.04 -8.27
CA TYR A 539 9.40 33.62 -7.98
C TYR A 539 8.59 32.82 -9.00
N THR A 540 9.10 31.65 -9.38
CA THR A 540 8.23 30.62 -9.97
C THR A 540 7.30 30.11 -8.88
N VAL A 541 6.00 30.13 -9.12
CA VAL A 541 4.98 29.58 -8.22
C VAL A 541 4.22 28.51 -8.99
N ARG A 542 4.10 27.33 -8.39
CA ARG A 542 3.26 26.25 -8.92
C ARG A 542 1.97 26.22 -8.13
N LEU A 543 0.87 26.40 -8.85
CA LEU A 543 -0.48 26.39 -8.33
C LEU A 543 -1.18 25.14 -8.85
N TYR A 544 -1.77 24.39 -7.94
CA TYR A 544 -2.52 23.18 -8.25
C TYR A 544 -3.89 23.23 -7.59
N PHE A 545 -4.89 22.71 -8.29
CA PHE A 545 -6.15 22.29 -7.67
C PHE A 545 -6.30 20.80 -7.91
N ASN A 546 -6.35 20.01 -6.83
CA ASN A 546 -6.35 18.55 -6.87
C ASN A 546 -7.71 18.02 -6.38
N PRO A 547 -8.66 17.71 -7.28
CA PRO A 547 -10.01 17.31 -6.91
C PRO A 547 -10.02 15.98 -6.16
N LEU A 548 -10.66 15.97 -4.99
CA LEU A 548 -10.91 14.77 -4.17
C LEU A 548 -9.67 13.89 -3.88
N ALA A 549 -8.46 14.44 -3.94
CA ALA A 549 -7.22 13.74 -3.64
C ALA A 549 -7.23 13.03 -2.27
N PRO A 550 -7.79 13.63 -1.19
CA PRO A 550 -7.88 12.97 0.11
C PRO A 550 -8.63 11.62 0.12
N LEU A 551 -9.52 11.38 -0.86
CA LEU A 551 -10.24 10.11 -0.95
C LEU A 551 -9.34 8.93 -1.28
N ILE A 552 -8.19 9.15 -1.91
CA ILE A 552 -7.21 8.09 -2.20
C ILE A 552 -6.73 7.47 -0.88
N TRP A 553 -6.26 8.30 0.05
CA TRP A 553 -5.75 7.86 1.34
C TRP A 553 -6.86 7.45 2.30
N LEU A 554 -8.03 8.11 2.25
CA LEU A 554 -9.21 7.68 3.01
C LEU A 554 -9.66 6.27 2.60
N GLY A 555 -9.68 5.96 1.30
CA GLY A 555 -10.02 4.63 0.81
C GLY A 555 -9.05 3.55 1.32
N ALA A 556 -7.75 3.85 1.32
CA ALA A 556 -6.73 2.97 1.89
C ALA A 556 -6.88 2.79 3.41
N LEU A 557 -7.22 3.85 4.15
CA LEU A 557 -7.52 3.77 5.58
C LEU A 557 -8.77 2.90 5.85
N ILE A 558 -9.82 3.04 5.04
CA ILE A 558 -11.02 2.19 5.12
C ILE A 558 -10.64 0.72 4.85
N MET A 559 -9.80 0.44 3.87
CA MET A 559 -9.27 -0.91 3.61
C MET A 559 -8.50 -1.48 4.81
N PHE A 560 -7.63 -0.68 5.41
CA PHE A 560 -6.91 -1.05 6.64
C PHE A 560 -7.88 -1.39 7.78
N ILE A 561 -8.89 -0.54 8.02
CA ILE A 561 -9.92 -0.79 9.04
C ILE A 561 -10.70 -2.07 8.73
N GLY A 562 -11.08 -2.30 7.47
CA GLY A 562 -11.77 -3.53 7.04
C GLY A 562 -10.95 -4.79 7.35
N GLY A 563 -9.64 -4.75 7.08
CA GLY A 563 -8.71 -5.80 7.48
C GLY A 563 -8.70 -6.03 9.00
N GLY A 564 -8.62 -4.97 9.80
CA GLY A 564 -8.62 -5.04 11.27
C GLY A 564 -9.93 -5.62 11.84
N VAL A 565 -11.06 -5.25 11.25
CA VAL A 565 -12.36 -5.85 11.59
C VAL A 565 -12.37 -7.35 11.29
N SER A 566 -11.78 -7.77 10.15
CA SER A 566 -11.68 -9.19 9.80
C SER A 566 -10.72 -9.97 10.71
N LEU A 567 -9.59 -9.40 11.13
CA LEU A 567 -8.64 -10.03 12.06
C LEU A 567 -9.24 -10.30 13.45
N THR A 568 -10.18 -9.46 13.88
CA THR A 568 -10.85 -9.60 15.18
C THR A 568 -11.99 -10.63 15.18
N ASP A 569 -12.22 -11.33 14.06
CA ASP A 569 -13.21 -12.40 13.95
C ASP A 569 -12.90 -13.57 14.89
N ARG A 570 -13.95 -14.11 15.54
CA ARG A 570 -13.85 -15.21 16.50
C ARG A 570 -13.22 -16.46 15.89
N ARG A 571 -13.33 -16.66 14.57
CA ARG A 571 -12.73 -17.81 13.88
C ARG A 571 -11.20 -17.83 13.90
N TYR A 572 -10.55 -16.70 14.18
CA TYR A 572 -9.09 -16.60 14.33
C TYR A 572 -8.64 -16.67 15.79
N ARG A 573 -9.58 -16.66 16.75
CA ARG A 573 -9.31 -16.88 18.17
C ARG A 573 -9.12 -18.36 18.46
N PHE A 574 -8.10 -18.97 17.88
CA PHE A 574 -7.63 -20.28 18.33
C PHE A 574 -6.81 -20.06 19.61
N GLY A 575 -7.37 -20.42 20.77
CA GLY A 575 -6.59 -20.52 22.02
C GLY A 575 -6.77 -19.44 23.08
N VAL A 576 -7.89 -18.70 23.12
CA VAL A 576 -8.31 -18.11 24.41
C VAL A 576 -9.14 -19.18 25.13
N PRO A 577 -8.64 -19.83 26.19
CA PRO A 577 -9.48 -20.73 26.96
C PRO A 577 -10.64 -19.90 27.50
N LYS A 578 -11.87 -20.22 27.06
CA LYS A 578 -13.02 -19.86 27.87
C LYS A 578 -12.85 -20.66 29.16
N LYS A 579 -12.48 -19.99 30.26
CA LYS A 579 -12.71 -20.56 31.59
C LYS A 579 -14.17 -21.01 31.60
N ALA A 580 -14.39 -22.32 31.61
CA ALA A 580 -15.72 -22.86 31.85
C ALA A 580 -16.19 -22.21 33.16
N ARG A 581 -17.33 -21.53 33.12
CA ARG A 581 -17.94 -20.99 34.34
C ARG A 581 -18.17 -22.20 35.24
N ALA A 582 -17.43 -22.30 36.34
CA ALA A 582 -17.55 -23.41 37.27
C ALA A 582 -19.03 -23.52 37.63
N LYS A 583 -19.64 -24.68 37.37
CA LYS A 583 -20.98 -24.97 37.89
C LYS A 583 -20.86 -24.89 39.40
N GLN A 584 -21.59 -23.97 40.03
CA GLN A 584 -21.79 -24.02 41.47
C GLN A 584 -22.33 -25.42 41.80
N PRO A 585 -21.76 -26.13 42.79
CA PRO A 585 -22.38 -27.34 43.30
C PRO A 585 -23.80 -26.98 43.74
N ALA A 586 -24.78 -27.78 43.32
CA ALA A 586 -26.11 -27.68 43.90
C ALA A 586 -25.97 -27.91 45.41
N ALA A 587 -26.49 -26.98 46.21
CA ALA A 587 -26.63 -27.18 47.64
C ALA A 587 -27.53 -28.40 47.85
N ALA A 588 -27.01 -29.38 48.60
CA ALA A 588 -27.74 -30.58 49.01
C ALA A 588 -28.73 -30.25 50.13
#